data_AF-A0A5J4TIC3-F1
#
_entry.id   AF-A0A5J4TIC3-F1
#
_cell.length_a   1.000
_cell.length_b   1.000
_cell.length_c   1.000
_cell.angle_alpha   90.00
_cell.angle_beta   90.00
_cell.angle_gamma   90.00
#
_symmetry.space_group_name_H-M   'P 1'
#
loop_
_entity.id
_entity.type
_entity.pdbx_description
1 polymer ?
#
loop_
_entity_poly.entity_id
_entity_poly.type
_entity_poly.pdbx_seq_one_letter_code
_entity_poly.pdbx_strand_id
1 'polypeptide(L)' 'MDNESGAIQEERLRLLRLHAVKLWGYLPKGVIMNEEELAVFPEEMQQEFLASKTMNDKSSSHTTI' A
#
# COMPACT_ATOMS: atom_id res chain seq x y z
N MET A 1 11.88 12.40 21.27
CA MET A 1 10.66 11.79 20.72
C MET A 1 10.58 12.15 19.25
N ASP A 2 11.41 11.47 18.46
CA ASP A 2 11.15 10.96 17.11
C ASP A 2 10.59 11.93 16.05
N ASN A 3 11.35 12.98 15.73
CA ASN A 3 11.08 13.84 14.57
C ASN A 3 11.58 13.25 13.22
N GLU A 4 12.25 12.09 13.25
CA GLU A 4 12.80 11.42 12.06
C GLU A 4 11.73 10.60 11.31
N SER A 5 10.74 10.05 12.02
CA SER A 5 9.68 9.22 11.43
C SER A 5 8.76 10.01 10.50
N GLY A 6 8.49 11.28 10.81
CA GLY A 6 7.61 12.15 10.02
C GLY A 6 8.15 12.42 8.62
N ALA A 7 9.44 12.76 8.51
CA ALA A 7 10.10 13.02 7.22
C ALA A 7 10.17 11.75 6.35
N ILE A 8 10.39 10.59 6.96
CA ILE A 8 10.42 9.30 6.25
C ILE A 8 9.02 8.93 5.72
N GLN A 9 7.97 9.11 6.50
CA GLN A 9 6.60 8.86 6.03
C GLN A 9 6.21 9.80 4.88
N GLU A 10 6.57 11.09 4.98
CA GLU A 10 6.29 12.07 3.93
C GLU A 10 7.00 11.72 2.61
N GLU A 11 8.28 11.39 2.66
CA GLU A 11 9.03 10.99 1.46
C GLU A 11 8.52 9.67 0.88
N ARG A 12 8.15 8.70 1.73
CA ARG A 12 7.53 7.46 1.26
C ARG A 12 6.22 7.74 0.52
N LEU A 13 5.37 8.62 1.06
CA LEU A 13 4.12 9.00 0.41
C LEU A 13 4.38 9.73 -0.92
N ARG A 14 5.36 10.63 -0.95
CA ARG A 14 5.79 11.34 -2.15
C ARG A 14 6.21 10.38 -3.26
N LEU A 15 7.07 9.39 -2.94
CA LEU A 15 7.51 8.37 -3.89
C LEU A 15 6.35 7.50 -4.38
N LEU A 16 5.41 7.17 -3.50
CA LEU A 16 4.20 6.44 -3.86
C LEU A 16 3.37 7.23 -4.88
N ARG A 17 3.17 8.54 -4.66
CA ARG A 17 2.43 9.40 -5.63
C ARG A 17 3.12 9.44 -6.99
N LEU A 18 4.45 9.59 -6.98
CA LEU A 18 5.23 9.86 -8.19
C LEU A 18 5.43 8.61 -9.05
N HIS A 19 5.58 7.44 -8.42
CA HIS A 19 6.02 6.23 -9.08
C HIS A 19 5.02 5.08 -9.02
N ALA A 20 4.20 4.98 -7.97
CA ALA A 20 3.43 3.76 -7.76
C ALA A 20 2.29 3.57 -8.77
N VAL A 21 1.76 4.66 -9.35
CA VAL A 21 0.83 4.59 -10.49
C VAL A 21 1.48 3.88 -11.69
N LYS A 22 2.77 4.09 -11.93
CA LYS A 22 3.52 3.42 -13.01
C LYS A 22 3.93 1.99 -12.66
N LEU A 23 4.01 1.69 -11.37
CA LEU A 23 4.38 0.38 -10.83
C LEU A 23 3.15 -0.45 -10.43
N TRP A 24 1.95 0.01 -10.80
CA TRP A 24 0.71 -0.71 -10.58
C TRP A 24 0.79 -2.12 -11.21
N GLY A 25 0.47 -3.15 -10.43
CA GLY A 25 0.64 -4.56 -10.81
C GLY A 25 2.02 -5.18 -10.50
N TYR A 26 3.05 -4.36 -10.24
CA TYR A 26 4.38 -4.81 -9.80
C TYR A 26 4.68 -4.45 -8.34
N LEU A 27 3.77 -3.74 -7.69
CA LEU A 27 3.94 -3.27 -6.33
C LEU A 27 3.98 -4.47 -5.36
N PRO A 28 5.04 -4.63 -4.55
CA PRO A 28 5.12 -5.70 -3.56
C PRO A 28 3.97 -5.64 -2.56
N LYS A 29 3.61 -6.82 -2.02
CA LYS A 29 2.66 -6.91 -0.90
C LYS A 29 3.19 -6.11 0.29
N GLY A 30 2.32 -5.33 0.95
CA GLY A 30 2.68 -4.52 2.12
C GLY A 30 3.23 -3.12 1.79
N VAL A 31 3.34 -2.73 0.51
CA VAL A 31 3.72 -1.35 0.17
C VAL A 31 2.58 -0.37 0.40
N ILE A 32 1.33 -0.78 0.17
CA ILE A 32 0.14 -0.02 0.58
C ILE A 32 -0.30 -0.60 1.93
N MET A 33 -0.18 0.19 2.98
CA MET A 33 -0.45 -0.23 4.35
C MET A 33 -1.84 0.22 4.82
N ASN A 34 -2.27 1.41 4.39
CA ASN A 34 -3.44 2.10 4.94
C ASN A 34 -4.34 2.67 3.81
N GLU A 35 -5.59 3.00 4.13
CA GLU A 35 -6.53 3.64 3.20
C GLU A 35 -6.05 5.02 2.73
N GLU A 36 -5.36 5.79 3.59
CA GLU A 36 -4.80 7.09 3.24
C GLU A 36 -3.75 7.03 2.12
N GLU A 37 -3.01 5.93 2.04
CA GLU A 37 -2.03 5.68 0.98
C GLU A 37 -2.69 5.20 -0.30
N LEU A 38 -3.77 4.42 -0.15
CA LEU A 38 -4.60 3.97 -1.27
C LEU A 38 -5.32 5.16 -1.94
N ALA A 39 -5.77 6.14 -1.14
CA ALA A 39 -6.45 7.35 -1.61
C ALA A 39 -5.59 8.23 -2.54
N VAL A 40 -4.29 8.00 -2.58
CA VAL A 40 -3.35 8.71 -3.46
C VAL A 40 -3.37 8.18 -4.89
N PHE A 41 -3.86 6.96 -5.08
CA PHE A 41 -3.96 6.33 -6.38
C PHE A 41 -5.25 6.76 -7.09
N PRO A 42 -5.30 6.68 -8.43
CA PRO A 42 -6.52 6.82 -9.21
C PRO A 42 -7.62 5.86 -8.74
N GLU A 43 -8.88 6.27 -8.89
CA GLU A 43 -10.04 5.51 -8.41
C GLU A 43 -10.10 4.10 -9.01
N GLU A 44 -9.73 3.92 -10.29
CA GLU A 44 -9.69 2.61 -10.93
C GLU A 44 -8.73 1.63 -10.23
N MET A 45 -7.59 2.14 -9.74
CA MET A 45 -6.58 1.37 -9.02
C MET A 45 -7.06 1.05 -7.59
N GLN A 46 -7.73 1.99 -6.93
CA GLN A 46 -8.30 1.75 -5.61
C GLN A 46 -9.29 0.58 -5.63
N GLN A 47 -10.18 0.57 -6.63
CA GLN A 47 -11.17 -0.49 -6.82
C GLN A 47 -10.50 -1.85 -7.08
N GLU A 48 -9.46 -1.91 -7.91
CA GLU A 48 -8.72 -3.14 -8.20
C GLU A 48 -7.96 -3.68 -6.97
N PHE A 49 -7.37 -2.81 -6.16
CA PHE A 49 -6.73 -3.21 -4.90
C PHE A 49 -7.75 -3.74 -3.88
N LEU A 50 -8.89 -3.08 -3.73
CA LEU A 50 -9.97 -3.54 -2.86
C LEU A 50 -10.49 -4.90 -3.34
N ALA A 51 -10.72 -5.07 -4.64
CA ALA A 51 -11.15 -6.34 -5.24
C ALA A 51 -10.12 -7.46 -5.01
N SER A 52 -8.82 -7.19 -5.20
CA SER A 52 -7.76 -8.20 -4.98
C SER A 52 -7.57 -8.55 -3.49
N LYS A 53 -7.78 -7.61 -2.57
CA LYS A 53 -7.72 -7.86 -1.12
C LYS A 53 -8.83 -8.83 -0.67
N THR A 54 -10.03 -8.75 -1.26
CA THR A 54 -11.15 -9.66 -0.92
C THR A 54 -10.89 -11.13 -1.27
N MET A 55 -9.89 -11.44 -2.11
CA MET A 55 -9.53 -12.81 -2.48
C MET A 55 -8.36 -13.40 -1.67
N ASN A 56 -7.54 -12.57 -1.00
CA ASN A 56 -6.31 -13.02 -0.34
C ASN A 56 -6.46 -13.25 1.19
N ASP A 57 -7.60 -12.92 1.80
CA ASP A 57 -7.85 -13.13 3.25
C ASP A 57 -8.04 -14.61 3.65
N LYS A 58 -8.14 -15.55 2.70
CA LYS A 58 -8.25 -16.99 2.99
C LYS A 58 -6.92 -17.72 3.20
N SER A 59 -5.76 -17.05 3.13
CA SER A 59 -4.45 -17.73 3.20
C SER A 59 -3.44 -17.04 4.13
N SER A 60 -3.88 -16.57 5.29
CA SER A 60 -2.95 -16.25 6.40
C SER A 60 -3.46 -16.75 7.74
N SER A 61 -3.94 -17.99 7.76
CA SER A 61 -3.92 -18.81 8.97
C SER A 61 -2.73 -19.76 8.86
N HIS A 62 -1.92 -19.82 9.92
CA HIS A 62 -0.81 -20.76 10.15
C HIS A 62 0.60 -20.21 9.91
N THR A 63 1.22 -19.69 10.97
CA THR A 63 2.36 -20.36 11.62
C THR A 63 2.52 -19.79 13.03
N THR A 64 2.07 -20.57 14.01
CA THR A 64 2.53 -20.51 15.40
C THR A 64 3.71 -21.48 15.50
N ILE A 65 4.86 -21.03 15.99
CA ILE A 65 5.89 -21.91 16.58
C ILE A 65 6.06 -21.47 18.02
#